data_AF-A0A7S1ZED4-F1
#
_entry.id   AF-A0A7S1ZED4-F1
#
_cell.length_a   1.000
_cell.length_b   1.000
_cell.length_c   1.000
_cell.angle_alpha   90.00
_cell.angle_beta   90.00
_cell.angle_gamma   90.00
#
_symmetry.space_group_name_H-M   'P 1'
#
loop_
_entity.id
_entity.type
_entity.pdbx_description
1 polymer ?
#
loop_
_entity_poly.entity_id
_entity_poly.type
_entity_poly.pdbx_seq_one_letter_code
_entity_poly.pdbx_strand_id
1 'polypeptide(L)'
;MFHLAGEDRAVQELGIVLLRNMRNSAISNADPWLAREIFSLEETCLPIKFRSLHLCNPPTFFTIIAPMLKFAFGKKMRARLMTHHGTEQDVMQSLSGFGLSKER
;
A
#
# COMPACT_ATOMS: atom_id res chain seq x y z
N MET A 1 15.40 -3.99 4.94
CA MET A 1 14.18 -4.84 4.98
C MET A 1 13.88 -5.49 3.62
N PHE A 2 13.89 -4.75 2.50
CA PHE A 2 13.67 -5.34 1.16
C PHE A 2 14.72 -6.36 0.70
N HIS A 3 15.98 -6.24 1.16
CA HIS A 3 17.06 -7.18 0.83
C HIS A 3 16.74 -8.62 1.31
N LEU A 4 16.36 -8.78 2.58
CA LEU A 4 16.00 -10.09 3.16
C LEU A 4 14.74 -10.69 2.50
N ALA A 5 13.74 -9.86 2.22
CA ALA A 5 12.54 -10.29 1.50
C ALA A 5 12.85 -10.75 0.05
N GLY A 6 13.92 -10.22 -0.53
CA GLY A 6 14.40 -10.60 -1.85
C GLY A 6 15.23 -11.88 -1.88
N GLU A 7 15.61 -12.45 -0.74
CA GLU A 7 16.37 -13.71 -0.68
C GLU A 7 15.46 -14.93 -0.44
N ASP A 8 14.27 -14.71 0.13
CA ASP A 8 13.27 -15.75 0.36
C ASP A 8 12.41 -15.98 -0.89
N ARG A 9 12.51 -17.18 -1.46
CA ARG A 9 11.75 -17.58 -2.65
C ARG A 9 10.24 -17.54 -2.44
N ALA A 10 9.75 -17.90 -1.25
CA ALA A 10 8.32 -17.83 -0.95
C ALA A 10 7.83 -16.39 -1.00
N VAL A 11 8.64 -15.44 -0.53
CA VAL A 11 8.32 -14.00 -0.56
C VAL A 11 8.37 -13.43 -1.98
N GLN A 12 9.33 -13.87 -2.81
CA GLN A 12 9.38 -13.50 -4.23
C GLN A 12 8.15 -13.99 -5.01
N GLU A 13 7.67 -15.20 -4.71
CA GLU A 13 6.51 -15.80 -5.38
C GLU A 13 5.18 -15.18 -4.91
N LEU A 14 5.02 -15.00 -3.59
CA LEU A 14 3.77 -14.50 -2.98
C LEU A 14 3.62 -12.98 -3.06
N GLY A 15 4.75 -12.26 -3.08
CA GLY A 15 4.82 -10.82 -3.01
C GLY A 15 4.61 -10.27 -1.59
N ILE A 16 4.79 -8.96 -1.46
CA ILE A 16 4.64 -8.23 -0.19
C ILE A 16 3.34 -7.42 -0.16
N VAL A 17 2.75 -7.33 1.02
CA VAL A 17 1.59 -6.48 1.31
C VAL A 17 2.05 -5.30 2.15
N LEU A 18 1.76 -4.08 1.69
CA LEU A 18 2.08 -2.86 2.42
C LEU A 18 0.87 -2.37 3.20
N LEU A 19 1.04 -2.16 4.50
CA LEU A 19 0.02 -1.57 5.37
C LEU A 19 0.49 -0.19 5.83
N ARG A 20 -0.29 0.85 5.57
CA ARG A 20 0.03 2.23 5.97
C ARG A 20 -1.12 2.84 6.75
N ASN A 21 -0.88 3.16 8.01
CA ASN A 21 -1.80 3.99 8.80
C ASN A 21 -1.56 5.48 8.48
N MET A 22 -2.62 6.19 8.11
CA MET A 22 -2.59 7.57 7.66
C MET A 22 -3.27 8.56 8.62
N ARG A 23 -3.72 8.12 9.80
CA ARG A 23 -4.53 8.95 10.75
C ARG A 23 -3.89 10.30 11.10
N ASN A 24 -2.56 10.41 11.08
CA ASN A 24 -1.81 11.64 11.37
C ASN A 24 -0.93 12.10 10.20
N SER A 25 -1.28 11.72 8.96
CA SER A 25 -0.56 12.19 7.78
C SER A 25 -0.95 13.64 7.46
N ALA A 26 0.02 14.47 7.09
CA ALA A 26 -0.22 15.81 6.54
C ALA A 26 -0.16 15.76 5.00
N ILE A 27 -0.87 16.68 4.34
CA ILE A 27 -0.86 16.78 2.87
C ILE A 27 0.54 17.12 2.33
N SER A 28 1.34 17.86 3.08
CA SER A 28 2.75 18.16 2.74
C SER A 28 3.63 16.92 2.64
N ASN A 29 3.21 15.81 3.25
CA ASN A 29 3.92 14.53 3.21
C ASN A 29 3.38 13.58 2.12
N ALA A 30 2.45 14.05 1.28
CA ALA A 30 1.90 13.29 0.18
C ALA A 30 2.56 13.70 -1.14
N ASP A 31 3.40 12.82 -1.67
CA ASP A 31 4.03 12.97 -2.98
C ASP A 31 3.58 11.83 -3.92
N PRO A 32 2.68 12.11 -4.88
CA PRO A 32 2.23 11.12 -5.84
C PRO A 32 3.32 10.60 -6.79
N TRP A 33 4.35 11.41 -7.06
CA TRP A 33 5.47 11.02 -7.93
C TRP A 33 6.41 10.07 -7.21
N LEU A 34 6.75 10.37 -5.95
CA LEU A 34 7.52 9.45 -5.13
C LEU A 34 6.78 8.11 -4.97
N ALA A 35 5.47 8.13 -4.77
CA ALA A 35 4.67 6.90 -4.70
C ALA A 35 4.77 6.09 -6.01
N ARG A 36 4.70 6.76 -7.17
CA ARG A 36 4.85 6.10 -8.47
C ARG A 36 6.25 5.50 -8.66
N GLU A 37 7.31 6.23 -8.29
CA GLU A 37 8.69 5.73 -8.36
C GLU A 37 8.89 4.49 -7.50
N ILE A 38 8.40 4.49 -6.26
CA ILE A 38 8.48 3.30 -5.39
C ILE A 38 7.85 2.07 -6.07
N PHE A 39 6.76 2.27 -6.81
CA PHE A 39 6.09 1.20 -7.52
C PHE A 39 6.73 0.82 -8.86
N SER A 40 7.42 1.74 -9.54
CA SER A 40 8.17 1.41 -10.77
C SER A 40 9.40 0.54 -10.47
N LEU A 41 9.93 0.59 -9.25
CA LEU A 41 11.04 -0.28 -8.80
C LEU A 41 10.67 -1.77 -8.85
N GLU A 42 9.40 -2.12 -8.63
CA GLU A 42 8.90 -3.50 -8.80
C GLU A 42 9.08 -4.01 -10.23
N GLU A 43 8.81 -3.15 -11.22
CA GLU A 43 8.82 -3.54 -12.63
C GLU A 43 10.24 -3.58 -13.20
N THR A 44 11.23 -3.00 -12.51
CA THR A 44 12.55 -2.72 -13.07
C THR A 44 13.70 -3.44 -12.38
N CYS A 45 13.77 -3.44 -11.04
CA CYS A 45 14.99 -3.88 -10.34
C CYS A 45 14.78 -4.67 -9.05
N LEU A 46 13.57 -4.72 -8.51
CA LEU A 46 13.29 -5.50 -7.29
C LEU A 46 12.81 -6.92 -7.65
N PRO A 47 13.41 -7.98 -7.08
CA PRO A 47 12.98 -9.37 -7.30
C PRO A 47 11.67 -9.71 -6.54
N ILE A 48 10.99 -8.72 -5.97
CA ILE A 48 9.81 -8.85 -5.11
C ILE A 48 8.63 -8.08 -5.72
N LYS A 49 7.45 -8.69 -5.68
CA LYS A 49 6.20 -8.11 -6.21
C LYS A 49 5.45 -7.36 -5.12
N PHE A 50 4.85 -6.20 -5.43
CA PHE A 50 3.87 -5.58 -4.54
C PHE A 50 2.49 -6.18 -4.81
N ARG A 51 1.95 -6.91 -3.83
CA ARG A 51 0.66 -7.58 -3.98
C ARG A 51 -0.50 -6.62 -3.73
N SER A 52 -0.47 -5.88 -2.63
CA SER A 52 -1.48 -4.89 -2.29
C SER A 52 -0.92 -3.79 -1.38
N LEU A 53 -1.53 -2.61 -1.45
CA LEU A 53 -1.29 -1.47 -0.57
C LEU A 53 -2.61 -1.14 0.15
N HIS A 54 -2.61 -1.29 1.48
CA HIS A 54 -3.73 -0.99 2.35
C HIS A 54 -3.47 0.35 3.06
N LEU A 55 -4.28 1.36 2.75
CA LEU A 55 -4.27 2.67 3.40
C LEU A 55 -5.36 2.70 4.48
N CYS A 56 -4.94 2.72 5.74
CA CYS A 56 -5.84 2.74 6.88
C CYS A 56 -6.04 4.17 7.38
N ASN A 57 -7.30 4.57 7.51
CA ASN A 57 -7.72 5.91 7.92
C ASN A 57 -7.06 7.02 7.10
N PRO A 58 -7.20 7.01 5.75
CA PRO A 58 -6.73 8.13 4.97
C PRO A 58 -7.52 9.40 5.37
N PRO A 59 -6.82 10.51 5.65
CA PRO A 59 -7.44 11.77 6.06
C PRO A 59 -8.25 12.39 4.90
N THR A 60 -9.12 13.35 5.20
CA THR A 60 -10.06 13.93 4.21
C THR A 60 -9.36 14.48 2.96
N PHE A 61 -8.16 15.05 3.09
CA PHE A 61 -7.39 15.53 1.93
C PHE A 61 -6.99 14.41 0.96
N PHE A 62 -7.04 13.13 1.38
CA PHE A 62 -6.80 12.00 0.49
C PHE A 62 -7.76 12.02 -0.70
N THR A 63 -8.97 12.54 -0.53
CA THR A 63 -9.93 12.71 -1.63
C THR A 63 -9.42 13.65 -2.73
N ILE A 64 -8.59 14.64 -2.37
CA ILE A 64 -7.97 15.60 -3.29
C ILE A 64 -6.79 14.98 -4.01
N ILE A 65 -5.96 14.19 -3.31
CA ILE A 65 -4.74 13.59 -3.87
C ILE A 65 -4.99 12.24 -4.56
N ALA A 66 -6.06 11.52 -4.22
CA ALA A 66 -6.35 10.20 -4.77
C ALA A 66 -6.51 10.20 -6.30
N PRO A 67 -7.14 11.20 -6.95
CA PRO A 67 -7.15 11.31 -8.41
C PRO A 67 -5.74 11.44 -9.01
N MET A 68 -4.86 12.23 -8.39
CA MET A 68 -3.47 12.39 -8.83
C MET A 68 -2.67 11.10 -8.65
N LEU A 69 -2.80 10.45 -7.49
CA LEU A 69 -2.21 9.13 -7.23
C LEU A 69 -2.71 8.10 -8.25
N LYS A 70 -4.02 8.05 -8.50
CA LYS A 70 -4.59 7.16 -9.51
C LYS A 70 -4.01 7.50 -10.88
N PHE A 71 -3.95 8.76 -11.30
CA PHE A 71 -3.36 9.14 -12.59
C PHE A 71 -1.91 8.66 -12.71
N ALA A 72 -1.09 8.92 -11.68
CA ALA A 72 0.30 8.49 -11.62
C ALA A 72 0.43 6.96 -11.64
N PHE A 73 -0.51 6.24 -11.03
CA PHE A 73 -0.55 4.79 -11.00
C PHE A 73 -1.07 4.18 -12.31
N GLY A 74 -0.36 3.16 -12.81
CA GLY A 74 -0.87 2.31 -13.89
C GLY A 74 -2.08 1.47 -13.47
N LYS A 75 -2.76 0.84 -14.44
CA LYS A 75 -3.96 0.01 -14.21
C LYS A 75 -3.75 -1.06 -13.13
N LYS A 76 -2.58 -1.73 -13.15
CA LYS A 76 -2.21 -2.76 -12.17
C LYS A 76 -2.17 -2.22 -10.75
N MET A 77 -1.47 -1.10 -10.53
CA MET A 77 -1.30 -0.54 -9.20
C MET A 77 -2.61 0.02 -8.62
N ARG A 78 -3.46 0.61 -9.47
CA ARG A 78 -4.81 1.05 -9.04
C ARG A 78 -5.65 -0.12 -8.49
N ALA A 79 -5.55 -1.31 -9.09
CA ALA A 79 -6.27 -2.49 -8.64
C ALA A 79 -5.72 -3.08 -7.33
N ARG A 80 -4.49 -2.70 -6.94
CA ARG A 80 -3.81 -3.16 -5.73
C ARG A 80 -3.97 -2.20 -4.54
N LEU A 81 -4.54 -1.01 -4.76
CA LEU A 81 -4.74 0.01 -3.75
C LEU A 81 -6.10 -0.19 -3.04
N MET A 82 -6.07 -0.37 -1.72
CA MET A 82 -7.25 -0.56 -0.88
C MET A 82 -7.27 0.50 0.21
N THR A 83 -8.45 1.03 0.52
CA THR A 83 -8.65 2.05 1.56
C THR A 83 -9.59 1.54 2.63
N HIS A 84 -9.20 1.71 3.89
CA HIS A 84 -9.97 1.30 5.05
C HIS A 84 -10.26 2.53 5.93
N HIS A 85 -11.47 2.62 6.47
CA HIS A 85 -11.92 3.77 7.25
C HIS A 85 -12.64 3.30 8.52
N GLY A 86 -12.63 4.13 9.56
CA GLY A 86 -13.45 3.95 10.76
C GLY A 86 -12.64 3.96 12.05
N THR A 87 -13.19 3.29 13.06
CA THR A 87 -12.48 2.98 14.31
C THR A 87 -11.34 1.99 14.07
N GLU A 88 -10.53 1.74 15.09
CA GLU A 88 -9.50 0.68 15.00
C GLU A 88 -10.15 -0.68 14.74
N GLN A 89 -11.27 -0.98 15.40
CA GLN A 89 -12.02 -2.21 15.21
C GLN A 89 -12.52 -2.36 13.76
N ASP A 90 -13.06 -1.30 13.17
CA ASP A 90 -13.55 -1.33 11.78
C ASP A 90 -12.42 -1.62 10.79
N VAL A 91 -11.27 -0.96 10.98
CA VAL A 91 -10.09 -1.19 10.14
C VAL A 91 -9.59 -2.62 10.31
N MET A 92 -9.51 -3.13 11.54
CA MET A 92 -9.06 -4.49 11.81
C MET A 92 -10.00 -5.54 11.21
N GLN A 93 -11.32 -5.33 11.31
CA GLN A 93 -12.32 -6.20 10.67
C GLN A 93 -12.21 -6.15 9.14
N SER A 94 -11.95 -4.97 8.57
CA SER A 94 -11.76 -4.85 7.12
C SER A 94 -10.49 -5.55 6.65
N LEU A 95 -9.38 -5.42 7.39
CA LEU A 95 -8.11 -6.09 7.11
C LEU A 95 -8.18 -7.61 7.27
N SER A 96 -8.96 -8.12 8.24
CA SER A 96 -9.13 -9.56 8.44
C SER A 96 -9.81 -10.23 7.24
N GLY A 97 -10.69 -9.52 6.52
CA GLY A 97 -11.24 -9.97 5.23
C GLY A 97 -10.18 -10.24 4.15
N PHE A 98 -8.97 -9.72 4.32
CA PHE A 98 -7.80 -9.96 3.46
C PHE A 98 -6.79 -10.94 4.07
N GLY A 99 -7.12 -11.57 5.19
CA GLY A 99 -6.22 -12.45 5.94
C GLY A 99 -5.12 -11.69 6.71
N LEU A 100 -5.29 -10.38 6.91
CA LEU A 100 -4.36 -9.52 7.65
C LEU A 100 -4.87 -9.32 9.08
N SER A 101 -4.58 -10.26 9.98
CA SER A 101 -4.85 -10.16 11.42
C SER A 101 -3.57 -9.78 12.20
N LYS A 102 -3.74 -9.15 13.37
CA LYS A 102 -2.63 -8.76 14.27
C LYS A 102 -1.94 -9.96 14.91
N GLU A 103 -2.60 -11.11 14.91
CA GLU A 103 -2.13 -12.36 15.50
C GLU A 103 -1.29 -13.13 14.48
N ARG A 104 0.01 -12.87 14.46
CA ARG A 104 1.03 -13.77 13.92
C ARG A 104 2.35 -13.59 14.66
#